data_AF-A0A8T7MBH1-F1
#
_entry.id   AF-A0A8T7MBH1-F1
#
_cell.length_a   1.000
_cell.length_b   1.000
_cell.length_c   1.000
_cell.angle_alpha   90.00
_cell.angle_beta   90.00
_cell.angle_gamma   90.00
#
_symmetry.space_group_name_H-M   'P 1'
#
loop_
_entity.id
_entity.type
_entity.pdbx_description
1 polymer ?
#
loop_
_entity_poly.entity_id
_entity_poly.type
_entity_poly.pdbx_seq_one_letter_code
_entity_poly.pdbx_strand_id
1 'polypeptide(L)'
;MLFSTVYGPELESLFLYIRKYSQLQGSVSSEQVYSMYLPHKTNPSKGQSKNLGDALNFLKTAGLIGEIDQTSYEVLVGKDSDLSIPFAALLLRQFHKLNQSPLELRSIDLLYIIMLEQLYIKPDCVWISDLHFAANQLELARQIGGISQEKVGAWKRVMEFLGLGYRMGSGFYCLYRLDLLDIISRQWTQSVGSLQRFFEDHLQTWLPCLNARGEISQAVAFSMDQLADEGRFRLLPQQDAPFRAYFGNRCLKGIELL
;
A
#
# COMPACT_ATOMS: atom_id res chain seq x y z
N MET A 1 8.76 16.84 -4.85
CA MET A 1 9.03 16.31 -3.50
C MET A 1 9.69 14.94 -3.66
N LEU A 2 10.93 14.73 -3.21
CA LEU A 2 11.72 13.52 -3.53
C LEU A 2 11.11 12.24 -2.94
N PHE A 3 11.33 11.10 -3.61
CA PHE A 3 11.01 9.77 -3.11
C PHE A 3 11.70 9.61 -1.75
N SER A 4 10.92 9.70 -0.69
CA SER A 4 11.47 9.90 0.66
C SER A 4 11.96 8.56 1.22
N THR A 5 13.09 8.62 1.93
CA THR A 5 13.69 7.47 2.61
C THR A 5 13.01 7.27 3.97
N VAL A 6 11.74 6.93 3.93
CA VAL A 6 10.92 6.65 5.11
C VAL A 6 10.84 5.15 5.39
N TYR A 7 10.51 4.81 6.63
CA TYR A 7 10.48 3.44 7.13
C TYR A 7 9.07 3.12 7.63
N GLY A 8 8.59 1.92 7.31
CA GLY A 8 7.21 1.50 7.57
C GLY A 8 6.76 1.60 9.04
N PRO A 9 7.48 0.99 10.00
CA PRO A 9 7.13 1.03 11.42
C PRO A 9 7.08 2.45 12.00
N GLU A 10 7.98 3.33 11.54
CA GLU A 10 8.06 4.72 11.96
C GLU A 10 6.85 5.52 11.44
N LEU A 11 6.44 5.27 10.19
CA LEU A 11 5.22 5.85 9.63
C LEU A 11 3.97 5.39 10.41
N GLU A 12 3.88 4.09 10.73
CA GLU A 12 2.77 3.53 11.50
C GLU A 12 2.72 4.13 12.90
N SER A 13 3.85 4.16 13.61
CA SER A 13 3.94 4.74 14.96
C SER A 13 3.47 6.19 14.97
N LEU A 14 3.98 7.00 14.04
CA LEU A 14 3.61 8.41 13.90
C LEU A 14 2.13 8.59 13.59
N PHE A 15 1.60 7.81 12.65
CA PHE A 15 0.17 7.83 12.32
C PHE A 15 -0.70 7.46 13.52
N LEU A 16 -0.35 6.40 14.25
CA LEU A 16 -1.10 5.94 15.43
C LEU A 16 -1.06 6.98 16.56
N TYR A 17 0.08 7.66 16.74
CA TYR A 17 0.20 8.78 17.68
C TYR A 17 -0.75 9.91 17.30
N ILE A 18 -0.69 10.40 16.04
CA ILE A 18 -1.57 11.48 15.57
C ILE A 18 -3.03 11.07 15.70
N ARG A 19 -3.39 9.85 15.29
CA ARG A 19 -4.74 9.29 15.40
C ARG A 19 -5.27 9.33 16.83
N LYS A 20 -4.50 8.81 17.77
CA LYS A 20 -4.88 8.75 19.18
C LYS A 20 -5.23 10.14 19.73
N TYR A 21 -4.41 11.15 19.44
CA TYR A 21 -4.63 12.49 19.97
C TYR A 21 -5.68 13.28 19.18
N SER A 22 -5.77 13.13 17.85
CA SER A 22 -6.86 13.71 17.07
C SER A 22 -8.23 13.20 17.51
N GLN A 23 -8.34 11.94 17.93
CA GLN A 23 -9.60 11.40 18.49
C GLN A 23 -9.97 11.99 19.85
N LEU A 24 -8.98 12.34 20.67
CA LEU A 24 -9.20 12.86 22.02
C LEU A 24 -9.38 14.39 22.04
N GLN A 25 -8.68 15.10 21.16
CA GLN A 25 -8.49 16.56 21.22
C GLN A 25 -8.83 17.27 19.91
N GLY A 26 -9.25 16.54 18.87
CA GLY A 26 -9.52 17.07 17.53
C GLY A 26 -8.27 17.18 16.66
N SER A 27 -7.13 17.58 17.23
CA SER A 27 -5.85 17.74 16.51
C SER A 27 -4.64 17.53 17.41
N VAL A 28 -3.44 17.53 16.81
CA VAL A 28 -2.16 17.39 17.51
C VAL A 28 -1.21 18.47 17.03
N SER A 29 -0.59 19.23 17.94
CA SER A 29 0.36 20.25 17.51
C SER A 29 1.69 19.63 17.05
N SER A 30 2.36 20.31 16.13
CA SER A 30 3.69 19.96 15.66
C SER A 30 4.67 19.91 16.83
N GLU A 31 4.60 20.85 17.77
CA GLU A 31 5.44 20.82 18.97
C GLU A 31 5.24 19.54 19.81
N GLN A 32 4.00 19.07 19.96
CA GLN A 32 3.70 17.80 20.65
C GLN A 32 4.27 16.60 19.91
N VAL A 33 4.17 16.57 18.58
CA VAL A 33 4.76 15.49 17.77
C VAL A 33 6.28 15.51 17.89
N TYR A 34 6.92 16.67 17.70
CA TYR A 34 8.37 16.79 17.73
C TYR A 34 8.94 16.50 19.13
N SER A 35 8.30 16.95 20.20
CA SER A 35 8.75 16.66 21.58
C SER A 35 8.64 15.17 21.94
N MET A 36 7.63 14.45 21.46
CA MET A 36 7.48 13.01 21.68
C MET A 36 8.58 12.19 20.98
N TYR A 37 8.86 12.51 19.72
CA TYR A 37 9.80 11.74 18.89
C TYR A 37 11.25 12.25 18.99
N LEU A 38 11.48 13.45 19.54
CA LEU A 38 12.80 14.06 19.75
C LEU A 38 12.95 14.63 21.19
N PRO A 39 12.80 13.81 22.25
CA PRO A 39 12.63 14.28 23.64
C PRO A 39 13.86 14.96 24.29
N HIS A 40 15.05 14.90 23.68
CA HIS A 40 16.31 15.32 24.31
C HIS A 40 17.11 16.37 23.55
N LYS A 41 16.50 17.13 22.62
CA LYS A 41 17.26 18.09 21.83
C LYS A 41 16.89 19.54 22.14
N THR A 42 17.69 20.15 23.00
CA THR A 42 17.91 21.62 23.03
C THR A 42 18.45 22.16 21.71
N ASN A 43 18.92 21.30 20.79
CA ASN A 43 19.24 21.66 19.41
C ASN A 43 19.07 20.44 18.49
N PRO A 44 17.96 20.31 17.74
CA PRO A 44 17.78 19.22 16.80
C PRO A 44 18.89 19.22 15.75
N SER A 45 19.83 18.27 15.82
CA SER A 45 20.74 18.07 14.69
C SER A 45 19.91 17.88 13.42
N LYS A 46 20.23 18.65 12.36
CA LYS A 46 19.42 18.83 11.13
C LYS A 46 18.91 17.53 10.49
N GLY A 47 19.56 16.38 10.75
CA GLY A 47 19.16 15.09 10.20
C GLY A 47 17.94 14.42 10.87
N GLN A 48 17.76 14.54 12.19
CA GLN A 48 16.65 13.84 12.87
C GLN A 48 15.30 14.57 12.73
N SER A 49 15.32 15.91 12.71
CA SER A 49 14.13 16.70 12.38
C SER A 49 13.70 16.51 10.93
N LYS A 50 14.66 16.25 10.03
CA LYS A 50 14.38 15.98 8.62
C LYS A 50 13.63 14.66 8.42
N ASN A 51 14.05 13.56 9.06
CA ASN A 51 13.36 12.28 8.91
C ASN A 51 11.91 12.33 9.42
N LEU A 52 11.67 13.01 10.56
CA LEU A 52 10.33 13.21 11.07
C LEU A 52 9.50 14.10 10.13
N GLY A 53 10.09 15.17 9.60
CA GLY A 53 9.46 16.02 8.60
C GLY A 53 9.12 15.26 7.31
N ASP A 54 10.02 14.43 6.81
CA ASP A 54 9.81 13.59 5.63
C ASP A 54 8.70 12.54 5.88
N ALA A 55 8.64 11.96 7.08
CA ALA A 55 7.57 11.03 7.49
C ALA A 55 6.20 11.72 7.60
N LEU A 56 6.12 12.88 8.25
CA LEU A 56 4.90 13.69 8.30
C LEU A 56 4.43 14.09 6.90
N ASN A 57 5.37 14.55 6.07
CA ASN A 57 5.08 14.94 4.70
C ASN A 57 4.62 13.75 3.85
N PHE A 58 5.19 12.57 4.06
CA PHE A 58 4.73 11.33 3.42
C PHE A 58 3.30 10.98 3.84
N LEU A 59 2.97 11.01 5.13
CA LEU A 59 1.61 10.73 5.62
C LEU A 59 0.59 11.76 5.10
N LYS A 60 0.98 13.04 5.01
CA LYS A 60 0.16 14.10 4.39
C LYS A 60 -0.08 13.83 2.91
N THR A 61 0.99 13.52 2.18
CA THR A 61 0.94 13.25 0.75
C THR A 61 0.14 11.98 0.43
N ALA A 62 0.19 10.99 1.33
CA ALA A 62 -0.64 9.79 1.28
C ALA A 62 -2.11 10.06 1.68
N GLY A 63 -2.48 11.28 2.07
CA GLY A 63 -3.85 11.61 2.48
C GLY A 63 -4.31 10.93 3.77
N LEU A 64 -3.38 10.44 4.60
CA LEU A 64 -3.71 9.82 5.89
C LEU A 64 -3.91 10.86 6.99
N ILE A 65 -3.13 11.93 6.93
CA ILE A 65 -3.22 13.07 7.85
C ILE A 65 -3.37 14.38 7.07
N GLY A 66 -3.99 15.36 7.70
CA GLY A 66 -4.21 16.70 7.19
C GLY A 66 -3.55 17.73 8.10
N GLU A 67 -3.33 18.91 7.55
CA GLU A 67 -2.79 20.06 8.26
C GLU A 67 -3.94 21.07 8.39
N ILE A 68 -4.42 21.30 9.61
CA ILE A 68 -5.54 22.23 9.88
C ILE A 68 -5.02 23.67 9.82
N ASP A 69 -3.87 23.89 10.43
CA ASP A 69 -3.08 25.12 10.43
C ASP A 69 -1.59 24.73 10.27
N GLN A 70 -0.71 25.69 10.01
CA GLN A 70 0.74 25.44 9.83
C GLN A 70 1.43 24.77 11.04
N THR A 71 0.70 24.52 12.12
CA THR A 71 1.19 24.04 13.41
C THR A 71 0.47 22.80 13.92
N SER A 72 -0.56 22.27 13.24
CA SER A 72 -1.43 21.23 13.79
C SER A 72 -1.83 20.20 12.74
N TYR A 73 -1.82 18.93 13.16
CA TYR A 73 -2.17 17.77 12.34
C TYR A 73 -3.47 17.13 12.82
N GLU A 74 -4.27 16.64 11.87
CA GLU A 74 -5.41 15.77 12.14
C GLU A 74 -5.38 14.51 11.26
N VAL A 75 -6.10 13.48 11.67
CA VAL A 75 -6.32 12.31 10.82
C VAL A 75 -7.51 12.54 9.88
N LEU A 76 -7.30 12.30 8.58
CA LEU A 76 -8.34 12.48 7.56
C LEU A 76 -9.16 11.21 7.29
N VAL A 77 -8.66 10.04 7.70
CA VAL A 77 -9.23 8.73 7.42
C VAL A 77 -9.64 7.99 8.70
N GLY A 78 -10.75 7.24 8.64
CA GLY A 78 -11.17 6.40 9.76
C GLY A 78 -11.71 7.17 10.96
N LYS A 79 -12.51 8.23 10.73
CA LYS A 79 -13.21 8.96 11.79
C LYS A 79 -14.29 8.12 12.50
N ASP A 80 -14.94 7.14 11.83
CA ASP A 80 -15.99 6.32 12.48
C ASP A 80 -16.04 4.81 12.15
N SER A 81 -15.51 4.34 11.00
CA SER A 81 -15.66 2.92 10.57
C SER A 81 -14.36 2.17 10.28
N ASP A 82 -13.22 2.86 10.11
CA ASP A 82 -11.94 2.21 9.76
C ASP A 82 -11.02 1.96 10.98
N LEU A 83 -11.57 1.78 12.18
CA LEU A 83 -10.78 1.53 13.40
C LEU A 83 -10.13 0.15 13.46
N SER A 84 -10.76 -0.85 12.84
CA SER A 84 -10.25 -2.23 12.79
C SER A 84 -9.25 -2.46 11.65
N ILE A 85 -9.07 -1.51 10.74
CA ILE A 85 -8.21 -1.69 9.58
C ILE A 85 -6.76 -1.33 9.96
N PRO A 86 -5.81 -2.26 9.81
CA PRO A 86 -4.39 -2.00 10.07
C PRO A 86 -3.83 -0.89 9.19
N PHE A 87 -2.80 -0.19 9.70
CA PHE A 87 -2.15 0.91 8.99
C PHE A 87 -1.72 0.53 7.57
N ALA A 88 -1.14 -0.65 7.38
CA ALA A 88 -0.69 -1.12 6.07
C ALA A 88 -1.83 -1.13 5.03
N ALA A 89 -2.98 -1.70 5.38
CA ALA A 89 -4.13 -1.77 4.49
C ALA A 89 -4.72 -0.37 4.21
N LEU A 90 -4.76 0.52 5.22
CA LEU A 90 -5.17 1.91 5.04
C LEU A 90 -4.26 2.66 4.06
N LEU A 91 -2.94 2.53 4.23
CA LEU A 91 -1.97 3.20 3.38
C LEU A 91 -2.07 2.71 1.94
N LEU A 92 -2.19 1.39 1.73
CA LEU A 92 -2.34 0.81 0.39
C LEU A 92 -3.60 1.32 -0.31
N ARG A 93 -4.74 1.34 0.40
CA ARG A 93 -5.99 1.90 -0.12
C ARG A 93 -5.83 3.35 -0.57
N GLN A 94 -5.08 4.15 0.19
CA GLN A 94 -4.81 5.53 -0.21
C GLN A 94 -3.87 5.63 -1.41
N PHE A 95 -2.79 4.84 -1.46
CA PHE A 95 -1.93 4.81 -2.64
C PHE A 95 -2.68 4.46 -3.90
N HIS A 96 -3.60 3.49 -3.83
CA HIS A 96 -4.40 3.13 -4.98
C HIS A 96 -5.33 4.28 -5.42
N LYS A 97 -6.04 4.92 -4.48
CA LYS A 97 -6.88 6.10 -4.76
C LYS A 97 -6.09 7.24 -5.42
N LEU A 98 -4.89 7.51 -4.91
CA LEU A 98 -4.02 8.54 -5.47
C LEU A 98 -3.53 8.17 -6.88
N ASN A 99 -3.30 6.88 -7.17
CA ASN A 99 -2.88 6.42 -8.51
C ASN A 99 -3.98 6.63 -9.57
N GLN A 100 -5.25 6.52 -9.15
CA GLN A 100 -6.42 6.80 -10.00
C GLN A 100 -6.65 8.31 -10.22
N SER A 101 -5.97 9.18 -9.46
CA SER A 101 -6.13 10.62 -9.58
C SER A 101 -5.40 11.19 -10.83
N PRO A 102 -5.84 12.35 -11.35
CA PRO A 102 -5.24 13.00 -12.51
C PRO A 102 -3.72 13.17 -12.37
N LEU A 103 -3.01 13.03 -13.50
CA LEU A 103 -1.54 13.10 -13.60
C LEU A 103 -0.93 14.36 -12.96
N GLU A 104 -1.64 15.48 -13.01
CA GLU A 104 -1.18 16.78 -12.49
C GLU A 104 -1.09 16.83 -10.96
N LEU A 105 -1.79 15.93 -10.26
CA LEU A 105 -1.78 15.82 -8.80
C LEU A 105 -0.84 14.71 -8.31
N ARG A 106 -0.10 14.06 -9.21
CA ARG A 106 0.71 12.90 -8.87
C ARG A 106 1.97 13.31 -8.13
N SER A 107 1.95 13.08 -6.82
CA SER A 107 3.14 13.18 -5.98
C SER A 107 4.10 12.03 -6.26
N ILE A 108 5.38 12.25 -5.97
CA ILE A 108 6.45 11.25 -6.15
C ILE A 108 6.27 10.02 -5.26
N ASP A 109 5.44 10.10 -4.21
CA ASP A 109 5.08 8.95 -3.38
C ASP A 109 4.25 7.90 -4.15
N LEU A 110 3.67 8.27 -5.31
CA LEU A 110 3.07 7.30 -6.23
C LEU A 110 4.08 6.40 -6.92
N LEU A 111 5.37 6.72 -6.93
CA LEU A 111 6.36 5.76 -7.43
C LEU A 111 6.33 4.45 -6.64
N TYR A 112 5.91 4.48 -5.37
CA TYR A 112 5.76 3.25 -4.59
C TYR A 112 4.77 2.28 -5.26
N ILE A 113 3.60 2.77 -5.65
CA ILE A 113 2.55 1.94 -6.26
C ILE A 113 2.78 1.71 -7.76
N ILE A 114 3.36 2.69 -8.47
CA ILE A 114 3.69 2.56 -9.89
C ILE A 114 4.77 1.51 -10.11
N MET A 115 5.81 1.48 -9.26
CA MET A 115 6.81 0.42 -9.32
C MET A 115 6.19 -0.95 -9.10
N LEU A 116 5.30 -1.09 -8.11
CA LEU A 116 4.58 -2.35 -7.87
C LEU A 116 3.76 -2.76 -9.09
N GLU A 117 2.92 -1.86 -9.59
CA GLU A 117 1.98 -2.14 -10.67
C GLU A 117 2.70 -2.42 -12.00
N GLN A 118 3.68 -1.60 -12.37
CA GLN A 118 4.32 -1.67 -13.70
C GLN A 118 5.43 -2.70 -13.79
N LEU A 119 6.08 -3.05 -12.67
CA LEU A 119 7.17 -4.02 -12.68
C LEU A 119 6.71 -5.45 -12.35
N TYR A 120 5.70 -5.59 -11.49
CA TYR A 120 5.25 -6.90 -11.01
C TYR A 120 3.85 -7.25 -11.49
N ILE A 121 2.85 -6.41 -11.22
CA ILE A 121 1.46 -6.81 -11.40
C ILE A 121 1.06 -6.86 -12.87
N LYS A 122 1.27 -5.78 -13.64
CA LYS A 122 0.92 -5.73 -15.07
C LYS A 122 1.70 -6.75 -15.91
N PRO A 123 3.03 -6.90 -15.73
CA PRO A 123 3.82 -7.91 -16.45
C PRO A 123 3.60 -9.34 -15.94
N ASP A 124 2.86 -9.52 -14.84
CA ASP A 124 2.69 -10.79 -14.13
C ASP A 124 4.02 -11.44 -13.70
N CYS A 125 4.89 -10.62 -13.11
CA CYS A 125 6.21 -11.01 -12.64
C CYS A 125 6.25 -11.03 -11.10
N VAL A 126 6.79 -12.10 -10.51
CA VAL A 126 6.94 -12.22 -9.05
C VAL A 126 8.35 -11.90 -8.55
N TRP A 127 9.35 -11.82 -9.43
CA TRP A 127 10.74 -11.63 -9.03
C TRP A 127 11.52 -10.73 -9.99
N ILE A 128 12.21 -9.74 -9.43
CA ILE A 128 13.16 -8.90 -10.17
C ILE A 128 14.48 -8.87 -9.41
N SER A 129 15.56 -9.33 -10.05
CA SER A 129 16.89 -9.43 -9.46
C SER A 129 17.63 -8.10 -9.35
N ASP A 130 17.46 -7.19 -10.32
CA ASP A 130 17.98 -5.83 -10.28
C ASP A 130 16.84 -4.82 -10.34
N LEU A 131 16.21 -4.60 -9.18
CA LEU A 131 15.09 -3.69 -9.07
C LEU A 131 15.49 -2.24 -9.37
N HIS A 132 16.73 -1.86 -9.08
CA HIS A 132 17.17 -0.49 -9.33
C HIS A 132 17.28 -0.20 -10.82
N PHE A 133 17.88 -1.12 -11.58
CA PHE A 133 17.92 -1.01 -13.02
C PHE A 133 16.49 -0.98 -13.60
N ALA A 134 15.64 -1.93 -13.20
CA ALA A 134 14.27 -2.04 -13.70
C ALA A 134 13.42 -0.79 -13.39
N ALA A 135 13.50 -0.26 -12.17
CA ALA A 135 12.78 0.94 -11.76
C ALA A 135 13.17 2.16 -12.60
N ASN A 136 14.46 2.30 -12.95
CA ASN A 136 14.95 3.40 -13.80
C ASN A 136 14.59 3.23 -15.30
N GLN A 137 14.02 2.09 -15.70
CA GLN A 137 13.42 1.94 -17.03
C GLN A 137 11.99 2.51 -17.12
N LEU A 138 11.33 2.76 -15.99
CA LEU A 138 9.99 3.33 -15.96
C LEU A 138 10.01 4.79 -16.43
N GLU A 139 9.01 5.18 -17.21
CA GLU A 139 8.90 6.54 -17.76
C GLU A 139 8.91 7.60 -16.66
N LEU A 140 8.10 7.43 -15.61
CA LEU A 140 8.04 8.37 -14.50
C LEU A 140 9.38 8.51 -13.77
N ALA A 141 10.12 7.41 -13.60
CA ALA A 141 11.45 7.44 -12.99
C ALA A 141 12.44 8.26 -13.84
N ARG A 142 12.39 8.11 -15.16
CA ARG A 142 13.22 8.88 -16.09
C ARG A 142 12.86 10.38 -16.09
N GLN A 143 11.57 10.70 -16.03
CA GLN A 143 11.08 12.09 -15.97
C GLN A 143 11.59 12.85 -14.74
N ILE A 144 11.80 12.17 -13.60
CA ILE A 144 12.32 12.78 -12.38
C ILE A 144 13.85 12.72 -12.25
N GLY A 145 14.58 12.33 -13.31
CA GLY A 145 16.04 12.23 -13.31
C GLY A 145 16.60 10.96 -12.67
N GLY A 146 15.77 9.93 -12.49
CA GLY A 146 16.15 8.63 -11.95
C GLY A 146 15.89 8.44 -10.46
N ILE A 147 15.96 7.18 -10.02
CA ILE A 147 15.77 6.73 -8.64
C ILE A 147 17.08 6.12 -8.17
N SER A 148 17.62 6.58 -7.04
CA SER A 148 18.86 6.05 -6.47
C SER A 148 18.68 4.67 -5.83
N GLN A 149 19.79 3.94 -5.65
CA GLN A 149 19.81 2.67 -4.92
C GLN A 149 19.25 2.78 -3.49
N GLU A 150 19.56 3.88 -2.79
CA GLU A 150 19.04 4.14 -1.44
C GLU A 150 17.51 4.21 -1.41
N LYS A 151 16.93 4.90 -2.40
CA LYS A 151 15.49 5.03 -2.58
C LYS A 151 14.86 3.68 -2.90
N VAL A 152 15.43 2.89 -3.80
CA VAL A 152 14.97 1.51 -4.06
C VAL A 152 15.07 0.64 -2.80
N GLY A 153 16.13 0.80 -2.00
CA GLY A 153 16.27 0.13 -0.72
C GLY A 153 15.20 0.53 0.30
N ALA A 154 14.82 1.82 0.36
CA ALA A 154 13.68 2.29 1.15
C ALA A 154 12.36 1.70 0.64
N TRP A 155 12.13 1.73 -0.67
CA TRP A 155 10.96 1.11 -1.31
C TRP A 155 10.77 -0.33 -0.87
N LYS A 156 11.82 -1.15 -0.99
CA LYS A 156 11.79 -2.56 -0.62
C LYS A 156 11.41 -2.80 0.84
N ARG A 157 11.94 -1.98 1.75
CA ARG A 157 11.65 -2.08 3.19
C ARG A 157 10.19 -1.72 3.49
N VAL A 158 9.69 -0.66 2.85
CA VAL A 158 8.28 -0.27 2.99
C VAL A 158 7.37 -1.35 2.41
N MET A 159 7.63 -1.86 1.21
CA MET A 159 6.80 -2.91 0.59
C MET A 159 6.77 -4.21 1.40
N GLU A 160 7.93 -4.63 1.95
CA GLU A 160 8.01 -5.77 2.85
C GLU A 160 7.20 -5.54 4.13
N PHE A 161 7.32 -4.36 4.75
CA PHE A 161 6.52 -3.97 5.91
C PHE A 161 5.01 -3.98 5.62
N LEU A 162 4.60 -3.47 4.45
CA LEU A 162 3.21 -3.47 4.01
C LEU A 162 2.68 -4.87 3.66
N GLY A 163 3.55 -5.88 3.61
CA GLY A 163 3.18 -7.25 3.29
C GLY A 163 2.99 -7.51 1.79
N LEU A 164 3.66 -6.74 0.93
CA LEU A 164 3.59 -6.89 -0.53
C LEU A 164 4.75 -7.72 -1.13
N GLY A 165 5.61 -8.28 -0.28
CA GLY A 165 6.72 -9.13 -0.73
C GLY A 165 7.86 -9.20 0.27
N TYR A 166 9.00 -9.68 -0.21
CA TYR A 166 10.18 -9.95 0.61
C TYR A 166 11.45 -9.48 -0.07
N ARG A 167 12.40 -9.02 0.73
CA ARG A 167 13.74 -8.64 0.23
C ARG A 167 14.62 -9.87 0.09
N MET A 168 15.27 -10.00 -1.07
CA MET A 168 16.25 -11.06 -1.30
C MET A 168 17.44 -10.48 -2.08
N GLY A 169 18.60 -10.37 -1.44
CA GLY A 169 19.80 -9.79 -2.05
C GLY A 169 19.54 -8.43 -2.73
N SER A 170 19.98 -8.30 -3.99
CA SER A 170 19.77 -7.10 -4.83
C SER A 170 18.37 -6.98 -5.41
N GLY A 171 17.52 -8.02 -5.29
CA GLY A 171 16.20 -8.08 -5.88
C GLY A 171 15.06 -7.89 -4.90
N PHE A 172 13.84 -8.16 -5.35
CA PHE A 172 12.63 -8.17 -4.54
C PHE A 172 11.62 -9.19 -5.08
N TYR A 173 11.06 -9.98 -4.19
CA TYR A 173 10.07 -11.02 -4.49
C TYR A 173 8.68 -10.49 -4.13
N CYS A 174 7.85 -10.23 -5.13
CA CYS A 174 6.50 -9.71 -4.98
C CYS A 174 5.52 -10.86 -4.78
N LEU A 175 5.14 -11.07 -3.52
CA LEU A 175 4.14 -12.03 -3.11
C LEU A 175 3.40 -11.45 -1.91
N TYR A 176 2.10 -11.26 -2.04
CA TYR A 176 1.32 -10.61 -0.99
C TYR A 176 1.15 -11.54 0.20
N ARG A 177 1.29 -11.02 1.41
CA ARG A 177 1.10 -11.80 2.64
C ARG A 177 -0.36 -12.20 2.79
N LEU A 178 -0.58 -13.43 3.28
CA LEU A 178 -1.90 -13.99 3.53
C LEU A 178 -2.70 -13.11 4.50
N ASP A 179 -2.07 -12.70 5.61
CA ASP A 179 -2.70 -11.85 6.62
C ASP A 179 -3.24 -10.54 6.00
N LEU A 180 -2.48 -9.91 5.10
CA LEU A 180 -2.88 -8.69 4.43
C LEU A 180 -4.12 -8.93 3.56
N LEU A 181 -4.10 -9.99 2.74
CA LEU A 181 -5.20 -10.34 1.87
C LEU A 181 -6.45 -10.75 2.67
N ASP A 182 -6.31 -11.52 3.74
CA ASP A 182 -7.43 -11.87 4.62
C ASP A 182 -8.06 -10.63 5.26
N ILE A 183 -7.24 -9.72 5.81
CA ILE A 183 -7.69 -8.45 6.37
C ILE A 183 -8.50 -7.63 5.35
N ILE A 184 -8.00 -7.48 4.13
CA ILE A 184 -8.68 -6.73 3.07
C ILE A 184 -9.95 -7.47 2.61
N SER A 185 -9.88 -8.79 2.47
CA SER A 185 -11.02 -9.63 2.04
C SER A 185 -12.18 -9.51 3.02
N ARG A 186 -11.92 -9.49 4.33
CA ARG A 186 -12.93 -9.31 5.37
C ARG A 186 -13.61 -7.94 5.37
N GLN A 187 -13.06 -6.95 4.65
CA GLN A 187 -13.73 -5.67 4.42
C GLN A 187 -14.77 -5.75 3.28
N TRP A 188 -14.88 -6.89 2.59
CA TRP A 188 -15.88 -7.08 1.55
C TRP A 188 -17.26 -7.24 2.19
N THR A 189 -18.23 -6.47 1.73
CA THR A 189 -19.59 -6.45 2.31
C THR A 189 -20.42 -7.69 1.97
N GLN A 190 -19.92 -8.54 1.05
CA GLN A 190 -20.59 -9.76 0.61
C GLN A 190 -19.86 -10.97 1.20
N SER A 191 -20.60 -11.93 1.75
CA SER A 191 -20.05 -13.23 2.12
C SER A 191 -19.88 -14.15 0.92
N VAL A 192 -20.67 -13.97 -0.14
CA VAL A 192 -20.60 -14.74 -1.39
C VAL A 192 -20.82 -13.82 -2.58
N GLY A 193 -20.03 -13.99 -3.64
CA GLY A 193 -20.19 -13.22 -4.87
C GLY A 193 -19.33 -13.73 -6.03
N SER A 194 -19.31 -12.98 -7.13
CA SER A 194 -18.45 -13.32 -8.28
C SER A 194 -17.01 -12.87 -8.03
N LEU A 195 -16.05 -13.62 -8.60
CA LEU A 195 -14.63 -13.23 -8.60
C LEU A 195 -14.40 -11.90 -9.29
N GLN A 196 -15.20 -11.57 -10.31
CA GLN A 196 -15.14 -10.26 -10.94
C GLN A 196 -15.42 -9.14 -9.95
N ARG A 197 -16.55 -9.19 -9.22
CA ARG A 197 -16.88 -8.18 -8.22
C ARG A 197 -15.84 -8.13 -7.11
N PHE A 198 -15.36 -9.30 -6.68
CA PHE A 198 -14.35 -9.37 -5.65
C PHE A 198 -13.03 -8.74 -6.10
N PHE A 199 -12.54 -9.03 -7.30
CA PHE A 199 -11.26 -8.49 -7.76
C PHE A 199 -11.37 -7.05 -8.27
N GLU A 200 -12.31 -6.77 -9.18
CA GLU A 200 -12.42 -5.47 -9.83
C GLU A 200 -13.04 -4.41 -8.91
N ASP A 201 -14.12 -4.75 -8.20
CA ASP A 201 -14.88 -3.75 -7.42
C ASP A 201 -14.41 -3.65 -5.97
N HIS A 202 -13.79 -4.71 -5.43
CA HIS A 202 -13.31 -4.73 -4.05
C HIS A 202 -11.78 -4.71 -3.95
N LEU A 203 -11.08 -5.80 -4.26
CA LEU A 203 -9.65 -5.95 -3.98
C LEU A 203 -8.79 -4.92 -4.72
N GLN A 204 -9.11 -4.63 -5.99
CA GLN A 204 -8.40 -3.63 -6.79
C GLN A 204 -8.47 -2.23 -6.15
N THR A 205 -9.52 -1.92 -5.36
CA THR A 205 -9.64 -0.61 -4.66
C THR A 205 -8.63 -0.43 -3.53
N TRP A 206 -8.03 -1.53 -3.05
CA TRP A 206 -7.03 -1.53 -1.99
C TRP A 206 -5.61 -1.65 -2.55
N LEU A 207 -5.42 -2.51 -3.54
CA LEU A 207 -4.10 -2.81 -4.10
C LEU A 207 -4.23 -3.30 -5.54
N PRO A 208 -3.22 -3.09 -6.40
CA PRO A 208 -3.22 -3.67 -7.74
C PRO A 208 -3.17 -5.20 -7.64
N CYS A 209 -4.14 -5.87 -8.25
CA CYS A 209 -4.21 -7.33 -8.28
C CYS A 209 -4.40 -7.92 -9.68
N LEU A 210 -4.79 -7.10 -10.66
CA LEU A 210 -5.02 -7.54 -12.05
C LEU A 210 -3.85 -7.22 -12.98
N ASN A 211 -3.44 -8.22 -13.77
CA ASN A 211 -2.39 -8.09 -14.76
C ASN A 211 -2.87 -7.32 -16.02
N ALA A 212 -1.98 -7.10 -17.01
CA ALA A 212 -2.33 -6.39 -18.23
C ALA A 212 -3.42 -7.07 -19.09
N ARG A 213 -3.65 -8.38 -18.88
CA ARG A 213 -4.74 -9.12 -19.53
C ARG A 213 -6.06 -9.00 -18.76
N GLY A 214 -6.01 -8.45 -17.54
CA GLY A 214 -7.12 -8.37 -16.57
C GLY A 214 -7.43 -9.71 -15.90
N GLU A 215 -6.43 -10.58 -15.77
CA GLU A 215 -6.47 -11.79 -14.94
C GLU A 215 -5.83 -11.49 -13.58
N ILE A 216 -6.02 -12.34 -12.56
CA ILE A 216 -5.30 -12.15 -11.30
C ILE A 216 -3.79 -12.35 -11.52
N SER A 217 -2.97 -11.44 -11.01
CA SER A 217 -1.52 -11.60 -11.07
C SER A 217 -1.06 -12.71 -10.12
N GLN A 218 -0.04 -13.46 -10.51
CA GLN A 218 0.64 -14.47 -9.71
C GLN A 218 1.07 -13.96 -8.33
N ALA A 219 1.46 -12.69 -8.22
CA ALA A 219 1.80 -12.05 -6.93
C ALA A 219 0.65 -12.11 -5.91
N VAL A 220 -0.59 -12.25 -6.38
CA VAL A 220 -1.81 -12.36 -5.57
C VAL A 220 -2.41 -13.76 -5.64
N ALA A 221 -2.38 -14.40 -6.81
CA ALA A 221 -3.03 -15.69 -7.06
C ALA A 221 -2.52 -16.79 -6.12
N PHE A 222 -1.21 -16.88 -5.87
CA PHE A 222 -0.65 -17.89 -4.97
C PHE A 222 -1.15 -17.72 -3.54
N SER A 223 -1.17 -16.49 -3.05
CA SER A 223 -1.64 -16.17 -1.71
C SER A 223 -3.13 -16.41 -1.57
N MET A 224 -3.90 -16.17 -2.65
CA MET A 224 -5.30 -16.54 -2.69
C MET A 224 -5.48 -18.07 -2.66
N ASP A 225 -4.79 -18.82 -3.50
CA ASP A 225 -4.89 -20.28 -3.49
C ASP A 225 -4.60 -20.87 -2.10
N GLN A 226 -3.57 -20.35 -1.43
CA GLN A 226 -3.25 -20.77 -0.06
C GLN A 226 -4.36 -20.41 0.96
N LEU A 227 -4.94 -19.22 0.89
CA LEU A 227 -6.05 -18.85 1.76
C LEU A 227 -7.30 -19.73 1.51
N ALA A 228 -7.50 -20.20 0.28
CA ALA A 228 -8.52 -21.20 -0.05
C ALA A 228 -8.21 -22.55 0.60
N ASP A 229 -6.96 -23.02 0.49
CA ASP A 229 -6.50 -24.28 1.08
C ASP A 229 -6.60 -24.26 2.62
N GLU A 230 -6.37 -23.10 3.24
CA GLU A 230 -6.55 -22.86 4.69
C GLU A 230 -8.03 -22.70 5.10
N GLY A 231 -8.97 -22.77 4.15
CA GLY A 231 -10.40 -22.66 4.42
C GLY A 231 -10.85 -21.27 4.85
N ARG A 232 -10.09 -20.21 4.50
CA ARG A 232 -10.51 -18.80 4.70
C ARG A 232 -11.53 -18.36 3.64
N PHE A 233 -11.51 -19.02 2.50
CA PHE A 233 -12.55 -18.87 1.49
C PHE A 233 -12.73 -20.14 0.67
N ARG A 234 -13.80 -20.16 -0.10
CA ARG A 234 -14.11 -21.21 -1.05
C ARG A 234 -14.23 -20.60 -2.44
N LEU A 235 -13.45 -21.11 -3.39
CA LEU A 235 -13.57 -20.75 -4.80
C LEU A 235 -14.57 -21.68 -5.48
N LEU A 236 -15.54 -21.10 -6.18
CA LEU A 236 -16.69 -21.82 -6.71
C LEU A 236 -16.71 -21.81 -8.25
N PRO A 237 -17.02 -22.93 -8.91
CA PRO A 237 -17.39 -22.92 -10.32
C PRO A 237 -18.79 -22.32 -10.47
N GLN A 238 -18.98 -21.39 -11.42
CA GLN A 238 -20.30 -20.83 -11.75
C GLN A 238 -20.58 -21.02 -13.24
N GLN A 239 -21.57 -21.83 -13.60
CA GLN A 239 -21.77 -22.26 -14.99
C GLN A 239 -22.38 -21.17 -15.88
N ASP A 240 -23.32 -20.36 -15.37
CA ASP A 240 -24.11 -19.41 -16.18
C ASP A 240 -23.72 -17.93 -16.08
N ALA A 241 -22.51 -17.66 -15.59
CA ALA A 241 -22.02 -16.31 -15.43
C ALA A 241 -21.28 -15.81 -16.69
N PRO A 242 -21.57 -14.59 -17.23
CA PRO A 242 -20.78 -13.94 -18.28
C PRO A 242 -19.38 -13.50 -17.79
N PHE A 243 -19.04 -13.84 -16.54
CA PHE A 243 -17.86 -13.37 -15.84
C PHE A 243 -16.60 -14.13 -16.30
N ARG A 244 -15.50 -13.38 -16.39
CA ARG A 244 -14.16 -13.86 -16.75
C ARG A 244 -13.65 -14.89 -15.73
N ALA A 245 -12.89 -15.87 -16.19
CA ALA A 245 -12.11 -16.73 -15.31
C ALA A 245 -10.81 -16.00 -14.91
N TYR A 246 -10.62 -15.75 -13.61
CA TYR A 246 -9.45 -15.02 -13.12
C TYR A 246 -8.25 -15.93 -12.86
N PHE A 247 -8.49 -17.22 -12.54
CA PHE A 247 -7.45 -18.24 -12.31
C PHE A 247 -7.15 -19.06 -13.58
N GLY A 248 -7.05 -18.39 -14.73
CA GLY A 248 -6.80 -19.02 -16.03
C GLY A 248 -7.80 -20.13 -16.34
N ASN A 249 -7.30 -21.37 -16.51
CA ASN A 249 -8.09 -22.52 -16.97
C ASN A 249 -9.02 -23.13 -15.91
N ARG A 250 -9.01 -22.66 -14.65
CA ARG A 250 -9.76 -23.32 -13.56
C ARG A 250 -11.27 -23.11 -13.60
N CYS A 251 -11.81 -22.34 -14.53
CA CYS A 251 -13.26 -22.05 -14.69
C CYS A 251 -13.96 -21.62 -13.38
N LEU A 252 -13.18 -21.11 -12.41
CA LEU A 252 -13.68 -20.56 -11.15
C LEU A 252 -14.24 -19.17 -11.44
N LYS A 253 -15.44 -18.91 -10.93
CA LYS A 253 -16.15 -17.64 -11.16
C LYS A 253 -16.78 -17.07 -9.89
N GLY A 254 -16.89 -17.84 -8.82
CA GLY A 254 -17.42 -17.40 -7.53
C GLY A 254 -16.39 -17.49 -6.39
N ILE A 255 -16.64 -16.73 -5.33
CA ILE A 255 -15.91 -16.75 -4.06
C ILE A 255 -16.89 -16.64 -2.90
N GLU A 256 -16.64 -17.41 -1.85
CA GLU A 256 -17.33 -17.38 -0.57
C GLU A 256 -16.29 -17.17 0.54
N LEU A 257 -16.46 -16.13 1.37
CA LEU A 257 -15.65 -15.89 2.57
C LEU A 257 -16.21 -16.70 3.75
N LEU A 258 -15.34 -17.41 4.47
CA LEU A 258 -15.70 -18.36 5.54
C LEU A 258 -15.41 -17.83 6.95
#